data_AF-C6CIB8-F1
#
_entry.id   AF-C6CIB8-F1
#
_cell.length_a   1.000
_cell.length_b   1.000
_cell.length_c   1.000
_cell.angle_alpha   90.00
_cell.angle_beta   90.00
_cell.angle_gamma   90.00
#
_symmetry.space_group_name_H-M   'P 1'
#
loop_
_entity.id
_entity.type
_entity.pdbx_description
1 polymer ?
#
loop_
_entity_poly.entity_id
_entity_poly.type
_entity_poly.pdbx_seq_one_letter_code
_entity_poly.pdbx_strand_id
1 'polypeptide(L)'
;MDIVNRALVRSLAASIVKLEQEKGKQYTPSSVVDVWNTEYDLVEDEDLSALQTQVTFEVEAERNAARSSFKVSKLGMTKLKMDELSGNLSPSPSTPDGFDPA
;
A
#
# COMPACT_ATOMS: atom_id res chain seq x y z
N MET A 1 -0.65 -9.09 18.06
CA MET A 1 -0.90 -8.49 16.73
C MET A 1 -1.46 -9.61 15.91
N ASP A 2 -2.79 -9.78 15.95
CA ASP A 2 -3.45 -10.67 15.02
C ASP A 2 -3.45 -9.93 13.69
N ILE A 3 -2.54 -10.34 12.80
CA ILE A 3 -2.39 -9.70 11.50
C ILE A 3 -3.63 -10.13 10.73
N VAL A 4 -4.63 -9.26 10.70
CA VAL A 4 -5.66 -9.28 9.65
C VAL A 4 -4.95 -9.63 8.35
N ASN A 5 -5.37 -10.74 7.74
CA ASN A 5 -4.56 -11.44 6.75
C ASN A 5 -4.03 -10.45 5.70
N ARG A 6 -2.70 -10.29 5.60
CA ARG A 6 -2.07 -9.33 4.68
C ARG A 6 -2.54 -9.50 3.24
N ALA A 7 -2.90 -10.73 2.84
CA ALA A 7 -3.47 -11.00 1.52
C ALA A 7 -4.88 -10.38 1.35
N LEU A 8 -5.72 -10.44 2.39
CA LEU A 8 -7.03 -9.79 2.41
C LEU A 8 -6.87 -8.27 2.27
N VAL A 9 -6.06 -7.64 3.14
CA VAL A 9 -5.83 -6.19 3.12
C VAL A 9 -5.44 -5.71 1.72
N ARG A 10 -4.47 -6.41 1.09
CA ARG A 10 -4.01 -6.12 -0.27
C ARG A 10 -5.09 -6.32 -1.32
N SER A 11 -5.86 -7.40 -1.22
CA SER A 11 -6.94 -7.66 -2.16
C SER A 11 -8.03 -6.60 -2.08
N LEU A 12 -8.35 -6.11 -0.88
CA LEU A 12 -9.33 -5.03 -0.68
C LEU A 12 -8.81 -3.72 -1.25
N ALA A 13 -7.55 -3.37 -0.98
CA ALA A 13 -6.92 -2.17 -1.52
C ALA A 13 -6.92 -2.16 -3.06
N ALA A 14 -6.46 -3.25 -3.68
CA ALA A 14 -6.48 -3.46 -5.13
C ALA A 14 -7.88 -3.30 -5.72
N SER A 15 -8.87 -3.86 -5.05
CA SER A 15 -10.27 -3.79 -5.48
C SER A 15 -10.82 -2.37 -5.39
N ILE A 16 -10.50 -1.63 -4.32
CA ILE A 16 -10.87 -0.22 -4.17
C ILE A 16 -10.25 0.60 -5.29
N VAL A 17 -8.94 0.53 -5.50
CA VAL A 17 -8.25 1.34 -6.53
C VAL A 17 -8.74 0.99 -7.94
N LYS A 18 -8.99 -0.30 -8.22
CA LYS A 18 -9.59 -0.71 -9.50
C LYS A 18 -10.98 -0.12 -9.69
N LEU A 19 -11.84 -0.18 -8.67
CA LEU A 19 -13.17 0.43 -8.72
C LEU A 19 -13.09 1.94 -8.94
N GLU A 20 -12.14 2.63 -8.31
CA GLU A 20 -11.92 4.07 -8.52
C GLU A 20 -11.57 4.41 -9.97
N GLN A 21 -10.73 3.59 -10.60
CA GLN A 21 -10.35 3.74 -12.01
C GLN A 21 -11.54 3.49 -12.94
N GLU A 22 -12.33 2.45 -12.68
CA GLU A 22 -13.51 2.11 -13.48
C GLU A 22 -14.62 3.17 -13.38
N LYS A 23 -14.78 3.78 -12.21
CA LYS A 23 -15.83 4.78 -11.94
C LYS A 23 -15.36 6.22 -12.12
N GLY A 24 -14.06 6.46 -12.28
CA GLY A 24 -13.48 7.79 -12.39
C GLY A 24 -13.64 8.64 -11.12
N LYS A 25 -13.77 8.01 -9.94
CA LYS A 25 -14.02 8.68 -8.66
C LYS A 25 -13.25 7.99 -7.55
N GLN A 26 -12.66 8.77 -6.64
CA GLN A 26 -12.03 8.23 -5.43
C GLN A 26 -13.05 7.97 -4.31
N TYR A 27 -12.82 6.90 -3.55
CA TYR A 27 -13.60 6.51 -2.39
C TYR A 27 -12.78 6.69 -1.11
N THR A 28 -13.48 6.85 0.00
CA THR A 28 -12.89 6.78 1.34
C THR A 28 -12.68 5.31 1.70
N PRO A 29 -11.43 4.81 1.86
CA PRO A 29 -11.18 3.39 2.04
C PRO A 29 -11.88 2.78 3.24
N SER A 30 -11.87 3.47 4.40
CA SER A 30 -12.54 3.01 5.62
C SER A 30 -14.04 2.79 5.41
N SER A 31 -14.74 3.71 4.72
CA SER A 31 -16.17 3.56 4.42
C SER A 31 -16.47 2.40 3.48
N VAL A 32 -15.56 2.07 2.55
CA VAL A 32 -15.72 0.89 1.69
C VAL A 32 -15.52 -0.39 2.51
N VAL A 33 -14.52 -0.40 3.40
CA VAL A 33 -14.30 -1.51 4.34
C VAL A 33 -15.52 -1.70 5.25
N ASP A 34 -16.15 -0.65 5.74
CA ASP A 34 -17.38 -0.75 6.55
C ASP A 34 -18.52 -1.48 5.81
N VAL A 35 -18.76 -1.06 4.56
CA VAL A 35 -19.78 -1.68 3.71
C VAL A 35 -19.45 -3.15 3.45
N TRP A 36 -18.20 -3.47 3.15
CA TRP A 36 -17.81 -4.85 2.87
C TRP A 36 -17.75 -5.72 4.12
N ASN A 37 -17.39 -5.18 5.28
CA ASN A 37 -17.45 -5.93 6.53
C ASN A 37 -18.90 -6.23 6.92
N THR A 38 -19.81 -5.26 6.71
CA THR A 38 -21.25 -5.47 6.92
C THR A 38 -21.82 -6.56 6.01
N GLU A 39 -21.37 -6.62 4.75
CA GLU A 39 -21.89 -7.56 3.76
C GLU A 39 -21.29 -8.96 3.88
N TYR A 40 -19.99 -9.06 4.21
CA TYR A 40 -19.21 -10.29 4.08
C TYR A 40 -18.59 -10.79 5.38
N ASP A 41 -18.78 -10.08 6.50
CA ASP A 41 -18.24 -10.45 7.81
C ASP A 41 -16.74 -10.76 7.74
N LEU A 42 -15.97 -9.82 7.19
CA LEU A 42 -14.56 -10.04 6.86
C LEU A 42 -13.70 -10.25 8.11
N VAL A 43 -14.02 -9.51 9.18
CA VAL A 43 -13.40 -9.56 10.51
C VAL A 43 -14.45 -9.25 11.58
N GLU A 44 -14.18 -9.69 12.81
CA GLU A 44 -14.98 -9.31 13.98
C GLU A 44 -14.88 -7.80 14.28
N ASP A 45 -15.86 -7.26 15.00
CA ASP A 45 -15.95 -5.82 15.31
C ASP A 45 -14.70 -5.28 16.03
N GLU A 46 -14.03 -6.09 16.84
CA GLU A 46 -12.80 -5.71 17.55
C GLU A 46 -11.60 -5.46 16.61
N ASP A 47 -11.60 -6.12 15.45
CA ASP A 47 -10.53 -6.03 14.45
C ASP A 47 -10.87 -5.06 13.30
N LEU A 48 -12.12 -4.60 13.20
CA LEU A 48 -12.57 -3.72 12.11
C LEU A 48 -11.73 -2.45 12.00
N SER A 49 -11.41 -1.81 13.14
CA SER A 49 -10.58 -0.59 13.14
C SER A 49 -9.16 -0.85 12.63
N ALA A 50 -8.59 -2.02 12.96
CA ALA A 50 -7.28 -2.43 12.47
C ALA A 50 -7.31 -2.70 10.95
N LEU A 51 -8.34 -3.41 10.46
CA LEU A 51 -8.54 -3.65 9.04
C LEU A 51 -8.69 -2.34 8.25
N GLN A 52 -9.55 -1.42 8.70
CA GLN A 52 -9.73 -0.10 8.06
C GLN A 52 -8.41 0.66 7.94
N THR A 53 -7.62 0.67 9.01
CA THR A 53 -6.33 1.37 9.06
C THR A 53 -5.35 0.75 8.06
N GLN A 54 -5.22 -0.58 8.06
CA GLN A 54 -4.30 -1.29 7.17
C GLN A 54 -4.68 -1.14 5.69
N VAL A 55 -5.99 -1.25 5.36
CA VAL A 55 -6.48 -1.06 4.00
C VAL A 55 -6.27 0.38 3.53
N THR A 56 -6.45 1.37 4.42
CA THR A 56 -6.21 2.78 4.06
C THR A 56 -4.77 3.02 3.64
N PHE A 57 -3.80 2.50 4.41
CA PHE A 57 -2.38 2.61 4.05
C PHE A 57 -2.05 1.91 2.72
N GLU A 58 -2.58 0.71 2.49
CA GLU A 58 -2.29 -0.01 1.25
C GLU A 58 -2.96 0.65 0.03
N VAL A 59 -4.17 1.23 0.17
CA VAL A 59 -4.81 2.00 -0.91
C VAL A 59 -3.97 3.24 -1.25
N GLU A 60 -3.44 3.95 -0.27
CA GLU A 60 -2.54 5.08 -0.52
C GLU A 60 -1.24 4.64 -1.22
N ALA A 61 -0.68 3.51 -0.81
CA ALA A 61 0.50 2.93 -1.45
C ALA A 61 0.22 2.57 -2.92
N GLU A 62 -0.91 1.92 -3.22
CA GLU A 62 -1.30 1.57 -4.58
C GLU A 62 -1.59 2.79 -5.46
N ARG A 63 -2.31 3.79 -4.94
CA ARG A 63 -2.54 5.06 -5.65
C ARG A 63 -1.22 5.74 -5.99
N ASN A 64 -0.27 5.74 -5.06
CA ASN A 64 1.05 6.28 -5.29
C ASN A 64 1.80 5.47 -6.34
N ALA A 65 1.83 4.14 -6.26
CA ALA A 65 2.47 3.28 -7.27
C ALA A 65 1.90 3.48 -8.68
N ALA A 66 0.59 3.69 -8.80
CA ALA A 66 -0.06 3.98 -10.09
C ALA A 66 0.32 5.34 -10.67
N ARG A 67 0.57 6.34 -9.81
CA ARG A 67 0.98 7.70 -10.20
C ARG A 67 2.49 7.82 -10.43
N SER A 68 3.28 7.19 -9.58
CA SER A 68 4.74 7.14 -9.64
C SER A 68 5.19 5.81 -10.22
N SER A 69 4.94 5.60 -11.52
CA SER A 69 5.66 4.54 -12.23
C SER A 69 7.15 4.92 -12.25
N PHE A 70 7.90 4.55 -11.21
CA PHE A 70 9.33 4.79 -11.17
C PHE A 70 9.96 3.88 -12.22
N LYS A 71 10.29 4.45 -13.38
CA LYS A 71 10.97 3.71 -14.45
C LYS A 71 12.38 3.43 -13.98
N VAL A 72 12.59 2.30 -13.31
CA VAL A 72 13.93 1.85 -13.00
C VAL A 72 14.59 1.47 -14.33
N SER A 73 15.61 2.24 -14.72
CA SER A 73 16.37 1.96 -15.93
C SER A 73 17.05 0.59 -15.81
N LYS A 74 17.35 -0.05 -16.94
CA LYS A 74 18.03 -1.36 -16.97
C LYS A 74 19.34 -1.34 -16.18
N LEU A 75 20.04 -0.20 -16.17
CA LEU A 75 21.24 0.07 -15.37
C LEU A 75 20.93 0.17 -13.86
N GLY A 76 19.85 0.84 -13.48
CA GLY A 76 19.39 0.91 -12.09
C GLY A 76 19.05 -0.48 -11.53
N MET A 77 18.46 -1.35 -12.33
CA MET A 77 18.15 -2.74 -11.95
C MET A 77 19.41 -3.59 -11.76
N THR A 78 20.43 -3.41 -12.60
CA THR A 78 21.73 -4.08 -12.43
C THR A 78 22.43 -3.61 -11.16
N LYS A 79 22.36 -2.31 -10.85
CA LYS A 79 22.92 -1.75 -9.63
C LYS A 79 22.21 -2.30 -8.38
N LEU A 80 20.88 -2.35 -8.39
CA LEU A 80 20.09 -2.95 -7.31
C LEU A 80 20.48 -4.42 -7.06
N LYS A 81 20.71 -5.21 -8.11
CA LYS A 81 21.18 -6.60 -7.97
C LYS A 81 22.59 -6.70 -7.39
N MET A 82 23.47 -5.78 -7.75
CA MET A 82 24.83 -5.69 -7.17
C MET A 82 24.76 -5.29 -5.69
N ASP A 83 23.89 -4.34 -5.36
CA ASP A 83 23.66 -3.87 -3.99
C ASP A 83 23.00 -4.96 -3.12
N GLU A 84 22.12 -5.79 -3.70
CA GLU A 84 21.55 -6.99 -3.07
C GLU A 84 22.63 -8.02 -2.74
N LEU A 85 23.47 -8.36 -3.72
CA LEU A 85 24.56 -9.32 -3.56
C LEU A 85 25.64 -8.86 -2.58
N SER A 86 25.84 -7.55 -2.44
CA SER A 86 26.80 -6.96 -1.51
C SER A 86 26.22 -6.67 -0.12
N GLY A 87 24.92 -6.94 0.11
CA GLY A 87 24.26 -6.71 1.39
C GLY A 87 24.00 -5.23 1.71
N ASN A 88 24.08 -4.35 0.71
CA ASN A 88 23.90 -2.91 0.83
C ASN A 88 22.45 -2.44 0.65
N LEU A 89 21.51 -3.36 0.42
CA LEU A 89 20.08 -3.04 0.47
C LEU A 89 19.64 -2.85 1.93
N SER A 90 19.84 -1.64 2.46
CA SER A 90 19.25 -1.24 3.73
C SER A 90 17.75 -0.93 3.54
N PRO A 91 16.86 -1.43 4.42
CA PRO A 91 15.45 -1.06 4.43
C PRO A 91 15.20 0.32 5.05
N SER A 92 16.24 1.06 5.46
CA SER A 92 16.05 2.41 5.99
C SER A 92 15.50 3.34 4.91
N PRO A 93 14.46 4.14 5.20
CA PRO A 93 14.09 5.23 4.32
C PRO A 93 15.32 6.13 4.17
N SER A 94 15.88 6.13 2.96
CA SER A 94 16.86 7.15 2.61
C SER A 94 16.08 8.45 2.63
N THR A 95 16.33 9.28 3.62
CA THR A 95 15.89 10.68 3.63
C THR A 95 16.15 11.23 2.23
N PRO A 96 15.15 11.82 1.54
CA PRO A 96 15.42 12.45 0.27
C PRO A 96 16.49 13.51 0.51
N ASP A 97 17.61 13.42 -0.21
CA ASP A 97 18.69 14.40 -0.18
C ASP A 97 18.08 15.78 -0.41
N GLY A 98 17.96 16.59 0.65
CA GLY A 98 17.48 17.96 0.58
C GLY A 98 16.43 18.42 1.60
N PHE A 99 16.19 17.72 2.72
CA PHE A 99 15.43 18.31 3.84
C PHE A 99 16.36 18.66 5.00
N ASP A 100 16.67 19.95 5.14
CA ASP A 100 17.41 20.53 6.25
C ASP A 100 16.40 21.27 7.14
N PRO A 101 15.95 20.71 8.28
CA PRO A 101 15.13 21.45 9.22
C PRO A 101 16.03 22.32 10.10
N ALA A 102 15.94 23.63 9.87
CA ALA A 102 16.39 24.64 10.83
C ALA A 102 15.65 24.54 12.17
#